data_AF-A0A7Z0BDB5-F1
#
_entry.id   AF-A0A7Z0BDB5-F1
#
_cell.length_a   1.000
_cell.length_b   1.000
_cell.length_c   1.000
_cell.angle_alpha   90.00
_cell.angle_beta   90.00
_cell.angle_gamma   90.00
#
_symmetry.space_group_name_H-M   'P 1'
#
loop_
_entity.id
_entity.type
_entity.pdbx_description
1 polymer ?
#
loop_
_entity_poly.entity_id
_entity_poly.type
_entity_poly.pdbx_seq_one_letter_code
_entity_poly.pdbx_strand_id
1 'polypeptide(L)'
;MKALISVDLEGISGIVHPAETNPDRYDYERGRALMTAEANAAIAGVFDAESDAVVWVADAHGTFRNLLPEDLDRRAHLVRGKPRPLGMLAGLDEQTDAVLFIGYHARAGAGPAVLAHTISDSILDVRVGGRSMGEIGLNAALAGHLVVPVVLLSGDDSACAEFSELVPSAVTVAVKQSLGQAAAVALHP
;
A
#
# COMPACT_ATOMS: atom_id res chain seq x y z
N MET A 1 13.94 -2.89 16.09
CA MET A 1 13.32 -2.08 15.02
C MET A 1 11.81 -2.28 15.05
N LYS A 2 11.00 -1.21 14.96
CA LYS A 2 9.56 -1.27 14.71
C LYS A 2 9.27 -0.85 13.27
N ALA A 3 8.73 -1.76 12.47
CA ALA A 3 8.29 -1.49 11.11
C ALA A 3 6.77 -1.44 11.03
N LEU A 4 6.25 -0.43 10.33
CA LEU A 4 4.84 -0.37 9.94
C LEU A 4 4.70 -0.66 8.44
N ILE A 5 3.95 -1.70 8.12
CA ILE A 5 3.61 -2.05 6.74
C ILE A 5 2.18 -1.59 6.49
N SER A 6 1.99 -0.61 5.61
CA SER A 6 0.68 -0.18 5.13
C SER A 6 0.36 -0.92 3.86
N VAL A 7 -0.74 -1.67 3.83
CA VAL A 7 -1.08 -2.56 2.72
C VAL A 7 -2.39 -2.11 2.07
N ASP A 8 -2.30 -1.67 0.83
CA ASP A 8 -3.43 -1.33 -0.01
C ASP A 8 -3.68 -2.44 -1.07
N LEU A 9 -4.79 -2.40 -1.80
CA LEU A 9 -5.21 -3.55 -2.63
C LEU A 9 -4.97 -3.36 -4.13
N GLU A 10 -5.18 -2.15 -4.63
CA GLU A 10 -5.20 -1.82 -6.05
C GLU A 10 -3.87 -2.13 -6.72
N GLY A 11 -2.75 -1.92 -6.02
CA GLY A 11 -1.40 -2.12 -6.50
C GLY A 11 -0.87 -3.55 -6.35
N ILE A 12 -1.57 -4.44 -5.64
CA ILE A 12 -1.15 -5.84 -5.41
C ILE A 12 -0.94 -6.58 -6.73
N SER A 13 0.04 -7.48 -6.77
CA SER A 13 0.31 -8.32 -7.95
C SER A 13 -0.93 -9.11 -8.36
N GLY A 14 -1.22 -9.12 -9.66
CA GLY A 14 -2.38 -9.83 -10.22
C GLY A 14 -3.73 -9.11 -10.09
N ILE A 15 -3.82 -7.98 -9.39
CA ILE A 15 -5.01 -7.13 -9.33
C ILE A 15 -5.01 -6.13 -10.50
N VAL A 16 -6.10 -6.05 -11.24
CA VAL A 16 -6.27 -5.07 -12.32
C VAL A 16 -7.66 -4.46 -12.37
N HIS A 17 -8.66 -5.01 -11.67
CA HIS A 17 -10.04 -4.57 -11.83
C HIS A 17 -10.75 -4.37 -10.48
N PRO A 18 -11.71 -3.42 -10.35
CA PRO A 18 -12.43 -3.19 -9.09
C PRO A 18 -13.26 -4.38 -8.60
N ALA A 19 -13.50 -5.39 -9.45
CA ALA A 19 -14.15 -6.64 -9.04
C ALA A 19 -13.29 -7.45 -8.06
N GLU A 20 -11.98 -7.23 -8.07
CA GLU A 20 -11.00 -7.90 -7.21
C GLU A 20 -10.77 -7.08 -5.92
N THR A 21 -11.20 -5.82 -5.86
CA THR A 21 -11.00 -4.93 -4.71
C THR A 21 -12.24 -4.63 -3.89
N ASN A 22 -13.43 -4.88 -4.42
CA ASN A 22 -14.68 -4.48 -3.78
C ASN A 22 -15.40 -5.65 -3.09
N PRO A 23 -15.78 -5.53 -1.79
CA PRO A 23 -16.43 -6.60 -1.03
C PRO A 23 -17.75 -7.12 -1.59
N ASP A 24 -18.42 -6.35 -2.44
CA ASP A 24 -19.68 -6.71 -3.08
C ASP A 24 -19.49 -7.42 -4.43
N ARG A 25 -18.26 -7.84 -4.76
CA ARG A 25 -17.89 -8.41 -6.06
C ARG A 25 -17.31 -9.82 -5.93
N TYR A 26 -17.48 -10.60 -7.00
CA TYR A 26 -17.17 -12.03 -7.02
C TYR A 26 -15.68 -12.35 -6.81
N ASP A 27 -14.78 -11.54 -7.37
CA ASP A 27 -13.34 -11.83 -7.32
C ASP A 27 -12.64 -11.29 -6.07
N TYR A 28 -13.37 -10.64 -5.16
CA TYR A 28 -12.81 -9.98 -3.98
C TYR A 28 -12.05 -10.93 -3.05
N GLU A 29 -12.59 -12.13 -2.80
CA GLU A 29 -11.91 -13.10 -1.92
C GLU A 29 -10.56 -13.55 -2.50
N ARG A 30 -10.47 -13.68 -3.83
CA ARG A 30 -9.19 -13.92 -4.51
C ARG A 30 -8.25 -12.73 -4.33
N GLY A 31 -8.77 -11.50 -4.42
CA GLY A 31 -7.97 -10.29 -4.21
C GLY A 31 -7.41 -10.18 -2.78
N ARG A 32 -8.23 -10.50 -1.77
CA ARG A 32 -7.80 -10.54 -0.36
C ARG A 32 -6.72 -11.59 -0.10
N ALA A 33 -6.82 -12.74 -0.73
CA ALA A 33 -5.82 -13.79 -0.63
C ALA A 33 -4.47 -13.33 -1.20
N LEU A 34 -4.46 -12.67 -2.36
CA LEU A 34 -3.26 -12.08 -2.96
C LEU A 34 -2.68 -10.96 -2.10
N MET A 35 -3.52 -10.05 -1.59
CA MET A 35 -3.10 -8.98 -0.68
C MET A 35 -2.43 -9.54 0.58
N THR A 36 -3.00 -10.58 1.18
CA THR A 36 -2.46 -11.21 2.39
C THR A 36 -1.14 -11.92 2.09
N ALA A 37 -1.02 -12.59 0.95
CA ALA A 37 0.22 -13.23 0.52
C ALA A 37 1.36 -12.21 0.30
N GLU A 38 1.07 -11.08 -0.35
CA GLU A 38 2.07 -10.03 -0.59
C GLU A 38 2.46 -9.29 0.71
N ALA A 39 1.51 -9.08 1.62
CA ALA A 39 1.80 -8.61 2.98
C ALA A 39 2.75 -9.57 3.72
N ASN A 40 2.50 -10.89 3.64
CA ASN A 40 3.36 -11.91 4.24
C ASN A 40 4.77 -11.92 3.63
N ALA A 41 4.91 -11.68 2.33
CA ALA A 41 6.22 -11.55 1.69
C ALA A 41 6.99 -10.34 2.26
N ALA A 42 6.33 -9.20 2.45
CA ALA A 42 6.94 -8.03 3.09
C ALA A 42 7.32 -8.29 4.56
N ILE A 43 6.44 -8.96 5.33
CA ILE A 43 6.72 -9.36 6.72
C ILE A 43 7.93 -10.27 6.79
N ALA A 44 8.01 -11.29 5.92
CA ALA A 44 9.14 -12.19 5.84
C ALA A 44 10.45 -11.43 5.56
N GLY A 45 10.44 -10.53 4.58
CA GLY A 45 11.60 -9.69 4.26
C GLY A 45 12.07 -8.82 5.43
N VAL A 46 11.14 -8.28 6.24
CA VAL A 46 11.50 -7.53 7.45
C VAL A 46 12.19 -8.44 8.47
N PHE A 47 11.66 -9.65 8.73
CA PHE A 47 12.28 -10.58 9.68
C PHE A 47 13.59 -11.20 9.19
N ASP A 48 13.77 -11.35 7.87
CA ASP A 48 15.03 -11.79 7.29
C ASP A 48 16.13 -10.74 7.45
N ALA A 49 15.76 -9.45 7.43
CA ALA A 49 16.68 -8.34 7.72
C ALA A 49 16.94 -8.18 9.22
N GLU A 50 15.90 -8.27 10.04
CA GLU A 50 15.95 -8.03 11.49
C GLU A 50 15.03 -9.03 12.23
N SER A 51 15.60 -10.11 12.75
CA SER A 51 14.84 -11.23 13.34
C SER A 51 13.97 -10.84 14.54
N ASP A 52 14.37 -9.79 15.28
CA ASP A 52 13.70 -9.31 16.49
C ASP A 52 12.83 -8.06 16.22
N ALA A 53 12.49 -7.80 14.95
CA ALA A 53 11.66 -6.66 14.58
C ALA A 53 10.23 -6.77 15.17
N VAL A 54 9.67 -5.63 15.57
CA VAL A 54 8.24 -5.48 15.86
C VAL A 54 7.55 -5.06 14.57
N VAL A 55 6.78 -5.96 13.96
CA VAL A 55 6.10 -5.70 12.68
C VAL A 55 4.62 -5.46 12.91
N TRP A 56 4.14 -4.28 12.53
CA TRP A 56 2.72 -3.94 12.51
C TRP A 56 2.26 -3.84 11.05
N VAL A 57 1.09 -4.40 10.74
CA VAL A 57 0.52 -4.41 9.39
C VAL A 57 -0.82 -3.69 9.42
N ALA A 58 -0.89 -2.53 8.79
CA ALA A 58 -2.11 -1.75 8.64
C ALA A 58 -2.81 -2.11 7.34
N ASP A 59 -4.02 -2.64 7.46
CA ASP A 59 -4.93 -2.84 6.34
C ASP A 59 -5.42 -1.48 5.85
N ALA A 60 -4.97 -1.02 4.69
CA ALA A 60 -5.12 0.35 4.22
C ALA A 60 -6.15 0.53 3.10
N HIS A 61 -6.85 -0.53 2.68
CA HIS A 61 -7.81 -0.47 1.59
C HIS A 61 -9.26 -0.29 2.08
N GLY A 62 -10.03 0.63 1.49
CA GLY A 62 -11.50 0.70 1.61
C GLY A 62 -12.08 0.62 3.05
N THR A 63 -12.54 -0.57 3.46
CA THR A 63 -13.12 -0.79 4.81
C THR A 63 -12.09 -1.05 5.91
N PHE A 64 -10.82 -1.19 5.53
CA PHE A 64 -9.70 -1.64 6.34
C PHE A 64 -9.93 -3.05 6.92
N ARG A 65 -10.68 -3.91 6.22
CA ARG A 65 -11.02 -5.27 6.64
C ARG A 65 -10.81 -6.30 5.52
N ASN A 66 -9.72 -6.19 4.79
CA ASN A 66 -9.37 -6.98 3.62
C ASN A 66 -8.34 -8.06 3.94
N LEU A 67 -7.29 -7.77 4.71
CA LEU A 67 -6.29 -8.76 5.14
C LEU A 67 -6.98 -9.90 5.92
N LEU A 68 -6.60 -11.15 5.63
CA LEU A 68 -7.12 -12.37 6.25
C LEU A 68 -6.33 -12.69 7.54
N PRO A 69 -6.90 -12.47 8.74
CA PRO A 69 -6.14 -12.66 9.99
C PRO A 69 -5.61 -14.08 10.20
N GLU A 70 -6.37 -15.09 9.75
CA GLU A 70 -6.01 -16.50 9.83
C GLU A 70 -4.82 -16.90 8.95
N ASP A 71 -4.56 -16.12 7.88
CA ASP A 71 -3.50 -16.41 6.90
C ASP A 71 -2.31 -15.45 7.03
N LEU A 72 -2.42 -14.38 7.83
CA LEU A 72 -1.32 -13.45 8.08
C LEU A 72 -0.25 -14.10 8.98
N ASP A 73 1.02 -13.77 8.74
CA ASP A 73 2.14 -14.25 9.56
C ASP A 73 1.90 -13.95 11.05
N ARG A 74 1.84 -15.02 11.85
CA ARG A 74 1.55 -15.00 13.29
C ARG A 74 2.51 -14.14 14.13
N ARG A 75 3.66 -13.76 13.58
CA ARG A 75 4.64 -12.88 14.24
C ARG A 75 4.28 -11.39 14.12
N ALA A 76 3.41 -11.04 13.18
CA ALA A 76 2.99 -9.66 12.94
C ALA A 76 1.77 -9.26 13.78
N HIS A 77 1.61 -7.96 13.98
CA HIS A 77 0.45 -7.36 14.64
C HIS A 77 -0.46 -6.70 13.60
N LEU A 78 -1.68 -7.23 13.43
CA LEU A 78 -2.63 -6.71 12.45
C LEU A 78 -3.43 -5.51 13.00
N VAL A 79 -3.45 -4.40 12.25
CA VAL A 79 -4.28 -3.22 12.48
C VAL A 79 -5.42 -3.20 11.46
N ARG A 80 -6.66 -3.41 11.93
CA ARG A 80 -7.85 -3.65 11.08
C ARG A 80 -9.07 -2.87 11.55
N GLY A 81 -9.91 -2.44 10.61
CA GLY A 81 -11.21 -1.81 10.85
C GLY A 81 -11.18 -0.28 10.90
N LYS A 82 -12.38 0.34 10.88
CA LYS A 82 -12.57 1.80 11.00
C LYS A 82 -13.83 2.11 11.83
N PRO A 83 -13.94 3.28 12.51
CA PRO A 83 -13.03 4.43 12.46
C PRO A 83 -11.71 4.20 13.21
N ARG A 84 -10.62 4.81 12.74
CA ARG A 84 -9.30 4.79 13.39
C ARG A 84 -8.47 6.05 13.11
N PRO A 85 -7.63 6.51 14.04
CA PRO A 85 -6.68 7.60 13.79
C PRO A 85 -5.71 7.26 12.65
N LEU A 86 -5.21 8.30 11.97
CA LEU A 86 -4.16 8.19 10.93
C LEU A 86 -4.52 7.36 9.69
N GLY A 87 -5.77 6.91 9.55
CA GLY A 87 -6.28 6.29 8.33
C GLY A 87 -5.43 5.09 7.90
N MET A 88 -4.80 5.17 6.73
CA MET A 88 -3.95 4.12 6.16
C MET A 88 -2.71 3.82 7.02
N LEU A 89 -2.19 4.79 7.77
CA LEU A 89 -1.03 4.63 8.64
C LEU A 89 -1.39 4.41 10.12
N ALA A 90 -2.54 3.82 10.40
CA ALA A 90 -2.90 3.50 11.78
C ALA A 90 -1.85 2.56 12.41
N GLY A 91 -1.32 2.96 13.57
CA GLY A 91 -0.20 2.28 14.24
C GLY A 91 1.15 2.98 14.08
N LEU A 92 1.22 4.02 13.25
CA LEU A 92 2.35 4.94 13.18
C LEU A 92 2.44 5.75 14.47
N ASP A 93 3.64 5.79 15.06
CA ASP A 93 3.98 6.64 16.19
C ASP A 93 5.48 7.01 16.15
N GLU A 94 5.94 7.78 17.13
CA GLU A 94 7.33 8.22 17.28
C GLU A 94 8.32 7.06 17.52
N GLN A 95 7.84 5.84 17.79
CA GLN A 95 8.68 4.65 17.97
C GLN A 95 8.80 3.82 16.69
N THR A 96 8.12 4.20 15.60
CA THR A 96 8.25 3.52 14.32
C THR A 96 9.55 3.94 13.64
N ASP A 97 10.38 2.96 13.30
CA ASP A 97 11.68 3.20 12.66
C ASP A 97 11.58 3.30 11.13
N ALA A 98 10.61 2.60 10.53
CA ALA A 98 10.41 2.57 9.08
C ALA A 98 8.96 2.25 8.68
N VAL A 99 8.53 2.81 7.55
CA VAL A 99 7.24 2.52 6.92
C VAL A 99 7.46 1.87 5.55
N LEU A 100 6.69 0.85 5.24
CA LEU A 100 6.66 0.18 3.95
C LEU A 100 5.24 0.30 3.36
N PHE A 101 5.14 0.72 2.11
CA PHE A 101 3.89 0.76 1.34
C PHE A 101 3.81 -0.47 0.43
N ILE A 102 2.79 -1.28 0.60
CA ILE A 102 2.59 -2.52 -0.18
C ILE A 102 1.26 -2.42 -0.91
N GLY A 103 1.24 -2.79 -2.20
CA GLY A 103 0.03 -2.74 -3.01
C GLY A 103 -0.52 -1.33 -3.25
N TYR A 104 0.32 -0.30 -3.20
CA TYR A 104 -0.11 1.08 -3.45
C TYR A 104 -0.28 1.36 -4.95
N HIS A 105 -1.13 2.33 -5.28
CA HIS A 105 -1.45 2.73 -6.65
C HIS A 105 -1.17 4.22 -6.90
N ALA A 106 -1.07 4.58 -8.18
CA ALA A 106 -0.87 5.97 -8.58
C ALA A 106 -2.11 6.84 -8.27
N ARG A 107 -1.88 8.15 -8.10
CA ARG A 107 -2.93 9.14 -7.81
C ARG A 107 -3.95 9.30 -8.94
N ALA A 108 -5.10 9.88 -8.60
CA ALA A 108 -6.09 10.32 -9.57
C ALA A 108 -5.46 11.20 -10.67
N GLY A 109 -5.83 10.94 -11.93
CA GLY A 109 -5.34 11.67 -13.09
C GLY A 109 -3.92 11.30 -13.55
N ALA A 110 -3.22 10.39 -12.87
CA ALA A 110 -2.00 9.78 -13.39
C ALA A 110 -2.34 8.68 -14.41
N GLY A 111 -1.49 8.50 -15.43
CA GLY A 111 -1.68 7.43 -16.39
C GLY A 111 -0.57 7.31 -17.44
N PRO A 112 -0.38 6.10 -18.01
CA PRO A 112 -1.14 4.88 -17.76
C PRO A 112 -0.86 4.27 -16.37
N ALA A 113 -1.90 3.97 -15.58
CA ALA A 113 -1.80 3.46 -14.21
C ALA A 113 -3.01 2.58 -13.91
N VAL A 114 -2.84 1.52 -13.12
CA VAL A 114 -3.91 0.58 -12.75
C VAL A 114 -4.70 1.17 -11.58
N LEU A 115 -6.03 1.23 -11.70
CA LEU A 115 -6.95 1.66 -10.65
C LEU A 115 -6.58 3.01 -9.99
N ALA A 116 -6.00 3.92 -10.78
CA ALA A 116 -5.53 5.20 -10.30
C ALA A 116 -6.68 6.08 -9.78
N HIS A 117 -6.59 6.47 -8.51
CA HIS A 117 -7.53 7.35 -7.82
C HIS A 117 -6.86 7.99 -6.58
N THR A 118 -7.58 8.81 -5.81
CA THR A 118 -7.06 9.39 -4.57
C THR A 118 -8.15 9.43 -3.51
N ILE A 119 -8.11 8.53 -2.53
CA ILE A 119 -9.04 8.30 -1.41
C ILE A 119 -10.45 7.86 -1.85
N SER A 120 -10.95 8.44 -2.94
CA SER A 120 -12.24 8.18 -3.56
C SER A 120 -12.14 8.47 -5.04
N ASP A 121 -12.84 7.69 -5.87
CA ASP A 121 -12.97 7.93 -7.32
C ASP A 121 -13.58 9.30 -7.66
N SER A 122 -14.25 9.94 -6.70
CA SER A 122 -14.83 11.27 -6.89
C SER A 122 -13.81 12.41 -6.82
N ILE A 123 -12.57 12.14 -6.40
CA ILE A 123 -11.52 13.15 -6.23
C ILE A 123 -10.64 13.19 -7.47
N LEU A 124 -10.50 14.37 -8.06
CA LEU A 124 -9.72 14.57 -9.29
C LEU A 124 -8.26 14.96 -9.01
N ASP A 125 -8.01 15.74 -7.96
CA ASP A 125 -6.66 16.17 -7.55
C ASP A 125 -6.68 16.59 -6.08
N VAL A 126 -5.62 16.27 -5.34
CA VAL A 126 -5.37 16.79 -3.99
C VAL A 126 -4.02 17.48 -4.01
N ARG A 127 -3.95 18.72 -3.52
CA ARG A 127 -2.73 19.51 -3.58
C ARG A 127 -2.24 19.91 -2.19
N VAL A 128 -0.97 19.64 -1.91
CA VAL A 128 -0.28 20.06 -0.69
C VAL A 128 0.88 20.96 -1.08
N GLY A 129 0.90 22.19 -0.59
CA GLY A 129 1.93 23.17 -0.97
C GLY A 129 2.01 23.43 -2.48
N GLY A 130 0.90 23.28 -3.20
CA GLY A 130 0.82 23.44 -4.65
C GLY A 130 1.23 22.21 -5.47
N ARG A 131 1.77 21.15 -4.85
CA ARG A 131 2.10 19.87 -5.49
C ARG A 131 0.90 18.92 -5.44
N SER A 132 0.54 18.32 -6.58
CA SER A 132 -0.47 17.25 -6.64
C SER A 132 0.06 15.98 -5.95
N MET A 133 -0.76 15.39 -5.09
CA MET A 133 -0.44 14.20 -4.32
C MET A 133 -1.61 13.22 -4.34
N GLY A 134 -1.30 11.93 -4.53
CA GLY A 134 -2.20 10.85 -4.18
C GLY A 134 -2.01 10.37 -2.75
N GLU A 135 -2.53 9.18 -2.49
CA GLU A 135 -2.39 8.49 -1.21
C GLU A 135 -0.94 8.21 -0.85
N ILE A 136 -0.10 7.87 -1.84
CA ILE A 136 1.35 7.75 -1.70
C ILE A 136 1.92 9.01 -1.03
N GLY A 137 1.65 10.18 -1.61
CA GLY A 137 2.20 11.45 -1.15
C GLY A 137 1.63 11.91 0.18
N LEU A 138 0.32 11.77 0.38
CA LEU A 138 -0.35 12.14 1.62
C LEU A 138 0.16 11.31 2.81
N ASN A 139 0.29 9.99 2.62
CA ASN A 139 0.78 9.10 3.66
C ASN A 139 2.29 9.29 3.90
N ALA A 140 3.10 9.49 2.85
CA ALA A 140 4.52 9.78 3.01
C ALA A 140 4.77 11.10 3.77
N ALA A 141 3.96 12.13 3.49
CA ALA A 141 4.01 13.39 4.22
C ALA A 141 3.62 13.22 5.70
N LEU A 142 2.62 12.37 6.00
CA LEU A 142 2.22 12.04 7.36
C LEU A 142 3.32 11.30 8.12
N ALA A 143 3.98 10.32 7.50
CA ALA A 143 5.13 9.63 8.09
C ALA A 143 6.30 10.61 8.34
N GLY A 144 6.61 11.46 7.35
CA GLY A 144 7.66 12.48 7.45
C GLY A 144 7.38 13.53 8.54
N HIS A 145 6.11 13.83 8.84
CA HIS A 145 5.76 14.71 9.97
C HIS A 145 6.23 14.17 11.32
N LEU A 146 6.27 12.84 11.47
CA LEU A 146 6.80 12.14 12.64
C LEU A 146 8.28 11.75 12.48
N VAL A 147 8.96 12.25 11.44
CA VAL A 147 10.37 11.95 11.13
C VAL A 147 10.60 10.45 10.86
N VAL A 148 9.56 9.74 10.42
CA VAL A 148 9.63 8.32 10.09
C VAL A 148 9.82 8.17 8.58
N PRO A 149 10.88 7.51 8.10
CA PRO A 149 11.11 7.30 6.68
C PRO A 149 10.15 6.26 6.11
N VAL A 150 9.58 6.54 4.93
CA VAL A 150 9.00 5.51 4.07
C VAL A 150 10.13 4.93 3.21
N VAL A 151 10.48 3.67 3.43
CA VAL A 151 11.69 3.06 2.87
C VAL A 151 11.41 2.19 1.65
N LEU A 152 10.16 1.78 1.45
CA LEU A 152 9.76 0.90 0.36
C LEU A 152 8.36 1.25 -0.14
N LEU A 153 8.17 1.17 -1.45
CA LEU A 153 6.85 1.08 -2.09
C LEU A 153 6.79 -0.09 -3.07
N SER A 154 5.74 -0.89 -2.99
CA SER A 154 5.35 -1.86 -4.01
C SER A 154 3.99 -1.51 -4.62
N GLY A 155 3.87 -1.67 -5.94
CA GLY A 155 2.70 -1.31 -6.73
C GLY A 155 2.93 -1.55 -8.22
N ASP A 156 2.21 -0.82 -9.08
CA ASP A 156 2.55 -0.75 -10.51
C ASP A 156 3.75 0.17 -10.78
N ASP A 157 4.24 0.16 -12.01
CA ASP A 157 5.34 1.01 -12.47
C ASP A 157 5.05 2.51 -12.32
N SER A 158 3.79 2.93 -12.51
CA SER A 158 3.36 4.31 -12.30
C SER A 158 3.37 4.73 -10.83
N ALA A 159 2.92 3.89 -9.90
CA ALA A 159 3.02 4.12 -8.46
C ALA A 159 4.49 4.20 -8.01
N CYS A 160 5.33 3.33 -8.56
CA CYS A 160 6.77 3.36 -8.30
C CYS A 160 7.43 4.66 -8.80
N ALA A 161 7.05 5.12 -9.99
CA ALA A 161 7.54 6.39 -10.53
C ALA A 161 7.08 7.59 -9.67
N GLU A 162 5.80 7.63 -9.30
CA GLU A 162 5.25 8.68 -8.41
C GLU A 162 5.99 8.73 -7.07
N PHE A 163 6.25 7.58 -6.46
CA PHE A 163 6.96 7.53 -5.19
C PHE A 163 8.44 7.90 -5.32
N SER A 164 9.11 7.46 -6.38
CA SER A 164 10.53 7.77 -6.62
C SER A 164 10.78 9.27 -6.84
N GLU A 165 9.82 9.98 -7.47
CA GLU A 165 9.87 11.44 -7.58
C GLU A 165 9.74 12.16 -6.22
N LEU A 166 9.02 11.55 -5.27
CA LEU A 166 8.77 12.12 -3.95
C LEU A 166 9.88 11.78 -2.95
N VAL A 167 10.34 10.53 -2.94
CA VAL A 167 11.33 9.98 -2.00
C VAL A 167 12.42 9.24 -2.79
N PRO A 168 13.36 9.95 -3.44
CA PRO A 168 14.33 9.33 -4.37
C PRO A 168 15.28 8.30 -3.73
N SER A 169 15.43 8.32 -2.41
CA SER A 169 16.28 7.38 -1.66
C SER A 169 15.58 6.07 -1.29
N ALA A 170 14.26 5.99 -1.46
CA ALA A 170 13.48 4.80 -1.11
C ALA A 170 13.53 3.75 -2.22
N VAL A 171 13.29 2.50 -1.84
CA VAL A 171 13.24 1.37 -2.78
C VAL A 171 11.85 1.27 -3.39
N THR A 172 11.75 0.97 -4.67
CA THR A 172 10.49 0.67 -5.35
C THR A 172 10.51 -0.72 -5.97
N VAL A 173 9.35 -1.40 -5.93
CA VAL A 173 9.15 -2.74 -6.48
C VAL A 173 7.89 -2.75 -7.34
N ALA A 174 8.06 -2.60 -8.65
CA ALA A 174 6.97 -2.72 -9.60
C ALA A 174 6.61 -4.20 -9.79
N VAL A 175 5.48 -4.63 -9.22
CA VAL A 175 4.99 -6.02 -9.30
C VAL A 175 4.16 -6.28 -10.57
N LYS A 176 3.80 -5.20 -11.26
CA LYS A 176 3.11 -5.21 -12.56
C LYS A 176 3.44 -3.96 -13.34
N GLN A 177 3.41 -4.06 -14.66
CA GLN A 177 3.53 -2.94 -15.58
C GLN A 177 2.13 -2.54 -16.06
N SER A 178 1.75 -1.29 -15.85
CA SER A 178 0.45 -0.76 -16.27
C SER A 178 0.35 -0.62 -17.78
N LEU A 179 -0.77 -1.06 -18.32
CA LEU A 179 -1.22 -0.78 -19.69
C LEU A 179 -2.39 0.22 -19.71
N GLY A 180 -2.96 0.54 -18.55
CA GLY A 180 -4.10 1.45 -18.37
C GLY A 180 -4.90 1.10 -17.11
N GLN A 181 -6.04 1.78 -16.93
CA GLN A 181 -6.82 1.75 -15.68
C GLN A 181 -7.26 0.35 -15.24
N ALA A 182 -7.42 -0.59 -16.18
CA ALA A 182 -7.86 -1.94 -15.90
C ALA A 182 -7.05 -3.03 -16.61
N ALA A 183 -5.78 -2.76 -16.93
CA ALA A 183 -4.94 -3.70 -17.67
C ALA A 183 -3.46 -3.58 -17.27
N ALA A 184 -2.78 -4.70 -17.11
CA ALA A 184 -1.36 -4.75 -16.79
C ALA A 184 -0.69 -6.02 -17.33
N VAL A 185 0.63 -5.97 -17.48
CA VAL A 185 1.50 -7.15 -17.57
C VAL A 185 1.98 -7.46 -16.15
N ALA A 186 1.55 -8.60 -15.62
CA ALA A 186 1.88 -9.01 -14.24
C ALA A 186 2.95 -10.11 -14.22
N LEU A 187 3.72 -10.15 -13.14
CA LEU A 187 4.59 -11.27 -12.82
C LEU A 187 3.76 -12.46 -12.30
N HIS A 188 4.32 -13.66 -12.37
CA HIS A 188 3.74 -14.80 -11.67
C HIS A 188 3.82 -14.54 -10.14
N PRO A 189 2.76 -14.81 -9.37
CA PRO A 189 2.78 -14.71 -7.90
C PRO A 189 3.81 -15.61 -7.22
#